data_AF-A0AAN8ZWY4-F1
#
_entry.id   AF-A0AAN8ZWY4-F1
#
_cell.length_a   1.000
_cell.length_b   1.000
_cell.length_c   1.000
_cell.angle_alpha   90.00
_cell.angle_beta   90.00
_cell.angle_gamma   90.00
#
_symmetry.space_group_name_H-M   'P 1'
#
loop_
_entity.id
_entity.type
_entity.pdbx_description
1 polymer ?
#
loop_
_entity_poly.entity_id
_entity_poly.type
_entity_poly.pdbx_seq_one_letter_code
_entity_poly.pdbx_strand_id
1 'polypeptide(L)'
;SKQKSRSHSFAPMNRDKRRFIHEYCEHFGCQSQAYDEEPKKNVVATAMKGMCYLPPISVMTQVQRELGQKKVPGPVWSRKATPS
;
A
#
# COMPACT_ATOMS: atom_id res chain seq x y z
N SER A 1 1.07 17.65 4.65
CA SER A 1 1.95 17.56 5.84
C SER A 1 3.13 18.51 5.68
N LYS A 2 3.53 19.21 6.76
CA LYS A 2 4.75 20.05 6.81
C LYS A 2 6.02 19.22 7.05
N GLN A 3 5.87 18.00 7.57
CA GLN A 3 7.00 17.10 7.83
C GLN A 3 7.59 16.59 6.52
N LYS A 4 8.93 16.63 6.41
CA LYS A 4 9.66 16.15 5.23
C LYS A 4 9.65 14.63 5.10
N SER A 5 9.37 13.93 6.19
CA SER A 5 9.31 12.47 6.25
C SER A 5 8.30 11.99 7.30
N ARG A 6 7.93 10.72 7.21
CA ARG A 6 7.15 10.01 8.22
C ARG A 6 7.67 8.58 8.36
N SER A 7 7.81 8.13 9.60
CA SER A 7 8.32 6.78 9.89
C SER A 7 7.26 5.91 10.57
N HIS A 8 7.36 4.61 10.36
CA HIS A 8 6.54 3.58 10.99
C HIS A 8 7.43 2.45 11.48
N SER A 9 7.39 2.19 12.80
CA SER A 9 8.09 1.06 13.42
C SER A 9 7.16 -0.13 13.44
N PHE A 10 7.55 -1.20 12.75
CA PHE A 10 6.82 -2.45 12.82
C PHE A 10 7.14 -3.18 14.12
N ALA A 11 6.24 -4.07 14.56
CA ALA A 11 6.50 -4.97 15.67
C ALA A 11 7.68 -5.92 15.36
N PRO A 12 8.36 -6.48 16.39
CA PRO A 12 9.34 -7.54 16.21
C PRO A 12 8.81 -8.69 15.35
N MET A 13 9.61 -9.19 14.42
CA MET A 13 9.19 -10.21 13.46
C MET A 13 10.36 -11.02 12.92
N ASN A 14 10.10 -12.18 12.32
CA ASN A 14 11.13 -13.05 11.77
C ASN A 14 11.81 -12.47 10.51
N ARG A 15 12.90 -13.13 10.07
CA ARG A 15 13.71 -12.73 8.92
C ARG A 15 12.89 -12.58 7.63
N ASP A 16 11.98 -13.51 7.34
CA ASP A 16 11.22 -13.53 6.08
C ASP A 16 10.25 -12.34 6.00
N LYS A 17 9.56 -12.04 7.10
CA LYS A 17 8.68 -10.86 7.17
C LYS A 17 9.47 -9.56 7.02
N ARG A 18 10.67 -9.46 7.63
CA ARG A 18 11.52 -8.27 7.44
C ARG A 18 11.98 -8.13 5.99
N ARG A 19 12.40 -9.23 5.34
CA ARG A 19 12.79 -9.24 3.92
C ARG A 19 11.66 -8.72 3.05
N PHE A 20 10.44 -9.22 3.25
CA PHE A 20 9.26 -8.76 2.53
C PHE A 20 9.05 -7.24 2.67
N ILE A 21 9.15 -6.69 3.89
CA ILE A 21 8.99 -5.25 4.13
C ILE A 21 10.08 -4.45 3.41
N HIS A 22 11.34 -4.90 3.43
CA HIS A 22 12.43 -4.22 2.75
C HIS A 22 12.19 -4.14 1.23
N GLU A 23 11.83 -5.27 0.60
CA GLU A 23 11.50 -5.32 -0.83
C GLU A 23 10.32 -4.38 -1.18
N TYR A 24 9.27 -4.37 -0.34
CA TYR A 24 8.12 -3.50 -0.55
C TYR A 24 8.48 -2.01 -0.37
N CYS A 25 9.35 -1.69 0.59
CA CYS A 25 9.81 -0.33 0.78
C CYS A 25 10.59 0.16 -0.44
N GLU A 26 11.49 -0.66 -0.98
CA GLU A 26 12.22 -0.34 -2.22
C GLU A 26 11.25 -0.08 -3.37
N HIS A 27 10.26 -0.96 -3.56
CA HIS A 27 9.26 -0.79 -4.60
C HIS A 27 8.53 0.55 -4.51
N PHE A 28 8.11 0.98 -3.30
CA PHE A 28 7.37 2.23 -3.12
C PHE A 28 8.24 3.48 -2.88
N GLY A 29 9.57 3.38 -2.98
CA GLY A 29 10.47 4.51 -2.73
C GLY A 29 10.55 4.93 -1.25
N CYS A 30 10.28 4.00 -0.33
CA CYS A 30 10.47 4.16 1.11
C CYS A 30 11.86 3.63 1.52
N GLN A 31 12.47 4.28 2.51
CA GLN A 31 13.65 3.73 3.17
C GLN A 31 13.23 2.72 4.22
N SER A 32 14.06 1.70 4.47
CA SER A 32 13.80 0.71 5.49
C SER A 32 15.09 0.28 6.17
N GLN A 33 15.04 0.12 7.50
CA GLN A 33 16.19 -0.30 8.30
C GLN A 33 15.72 -1.23 9.41
N ALA A 34 16.49 -2.30 9.66
CA ALA A 34 16.23 -3.20 10.77
C ALA A 34 16.97 -2.72 12.03
N TYR A 35 16.29 -2.78 13.17
CA TYR A 35 16.85 -2.42 14.47
C TYR A 35 16.70 -3.60 15.45
N ASP A 36 17.43 -3.52 16.55
CA ASP A 36 17.51 -4.53 17.60
C ASP A 36 18.08 -5.89 17.14
N GLU A 37 18.29 -6.77 18.11
CA GLU A 37 18.78 -8.13 17.92
C GLU A 37 17.64 -9.15 17.99
N GLU A 38 17.86 -10.34 17.42
CA GLU A 38 16.89 -11.44 17.55
C GLU A 38 16.71 -11.80 19.03
N PRO A 39 15.47 -12.04 19.51
CA PRO A 39 14.20 -12.16 18.76
C PRO A 39 13.40 -10.85 18.64
N LYS A 40 13.92 -9.74 19.18
CA LYS A 40 13.23 -8.44 19.21
C LYS A 40 13.42 -7.62 17.93
N LYS A 41 14.22 -8.14 17.00
CA LYS A 41 14.55 -7.48 15.74
C LYS A 41 13.31 -7.07 14.95
N ASN A 42 13.22 -5.80 14.63
CA ASN A 42 12.12 -5.20 13.90
C ASN A 42 12.63 -4.41 12.69
N VAL A 43 11.72 -3.74 11.97
CA VAL A 43 12.03 -2.86 10.85
C VAL A 43 11.32 -1.53 11.08
N VAL A 44 11.99 -0.43 10.75
CA VAL A 44 11.37 0.89 10.64
C VAL A 44 11.38 1.28 9.16
N ALA A 45 10.21 1.63 8.62
CA ALA A 45 10.07 2.22 7.30
C ALA A 45 9.95 3.74 7.41
N THR A 46 10.63 4.47 6.54
CA THR A 46 10.60 5.93 6.48
C THR A 46 10.24 6.38 5.07
N ALA A 47 9.09 7.05 4.94
CA ALA A 47 8.66 7.67 3.70
C ALA A 47 9.18 9.11 3.64
N MET A 48 9.93 9.46 2.60
CA MET A 48 10.38 10.83 2.34
C MET A 48 9.49 11.50 1.30
N LYS A 49 9.13 12.76 1.55
CA LYS A 49 8.31 13.53 0.62
C LYS A 49 9.03 13.68 -0.72
N GLY A 50 8.37 13.28 -1.81
CA GLY A 50 8.90 13.35 -3.17
C GLY A 50 9.67 12.12 -3.63
N MET A 51 9.94 11.16 -2.74
CA MET A 51 10.60 9.89 -3.09
C MET A 51 9.62 8.72 -3.16
N CYS A 52 8.62 8.72 -2.27
CA CYS A 52 7.64 7.66 -2.21
C CYS A 52 6.47 7.86 -3.17
N TYR A 53 5.94 6.77 -3.72
CA TYR A 53 4.80 6.81 -4.65
C TYR A 53 3.80 5.69 -4.39
N LEU A 54 2.56 5.92 -4.80
CA LEU A 54 1.50 4.90 -4.80
C LEU A 54 1.17 4.53 -6.24
N PRO A 55 1.09 3.23 -6.56
CA PRO A 55 0.59 2.79 -7.84
C PRO A 55 -0.85 3.28 -8.07
N PRO A 56 -1.27 3.47 -9.32
CA PRO A 56 -2.64 3.89 -9.65
C PRO A 56 -3.72 2.88 -9.21
N ILE A 57 -3.33 1.62 -8.99
CA ILE A 57 -4.23 0.52 -8.65
C ILE A 57 -3.69 -0.18 -7.41
N SER A 58 -4.55 -0.42 -6.43
CA SER A 58 -4.18 -1.19 -5.24
C SER A 58 -4.02 -2.68 -5.56
N VAL A 59 -3.14 -3.38 -4.84
CA VAL A 59 -2.95 -4.84 -4.95
C VAL A 59 -4.28 -5.58 -4.83
N MET A 60 -5.14 -5.16 -3.89
CA MET A 60 -6.47 -5.76 -3.71
C MET A 60 -7.35 -5.63 -4.95
N THR A 61 -7.32 -4.46 -5.61
CA THR A 61 -8.06 -4.23 -6.84
C THR A 61 -7.54 -5.10 -7.99
N GLN A 62 -6.22 -5.28 -8.07
CA GLN A 62 -5.63 -6.14 -9.09
C GLN A 62 -6.01 -7.60 -8.89
N VAL A 63 -5.90 -8.11 -7.66
CA VAL A 63 -6.32 -9.48 -7.31
C VAL A 63 -7.80 -9.71 -7.63
N GLN A 64 -8.68 -8.77 -7.28
CA GLN A 64 -10.11 -8.88 -7.62
C GLN A 64 -10.35 -8.97 -9.13
N ARG A 65 -9.60 -8.19 -9.94
CA ARG A 65 -9.70 -8.26 -11.40
C ARG A 65 -9.22 -9.59 -11.96
N GLU A 66 -8.11 -10.13 -11.43
CA GLU A 66 -7.57 -11.44 -11.81
C GLU A 66 -8.55 -12.57 -11.46
N LEU A 67 -9.25 -12.45 -10.33
CA LEU A 67 -10.32 -13.37 -9.91
C LEU A 67 -11.66 -13.15 -10.65
N GLY A 68 -11.69 -12.32 -11.69
CA GLY A 68 -12.91 -12.06 -12.49
C GLY A 68 -13.96 -11.20 -11.80
N GLN A 69 -13.68 -10.66 -10.61
CA GLN A 69 -14.57 -9.77 -9.86
C GLN A 69 -14.49 -8.33 -10.40
N LYS A 70 -14.92 -8.11 -11.66
CA LYS A 70 -15.12 -6.76 -12.18
C LYS A 70 -16.36 -6.16 -11.52
N LYS A 71 -16.17 -5.28 -10.52
CA LYS A 71 -17.21 -4.36 -10.06
C LYS A 71 -17.47 -3.31 -11.14
N VAL A 72 -18.11 -3.68 -12.23
CA VAL A 72 -18.76 -2.71 -13.12
C VAL A 72 -19.99 -2.21 -12.38
N PRO A 73 -20.15 -0.89 -12.12
CA PRO A 73 -21.45 -0.37 -11.79
C PRO A 73 -22.39 -0.82 -12.91
N GLY A 74 -23.43 -1.58 -12.56
CA GLY A 74 -24.45 -1.94 -13.53
C GLY A 74 -24.99 -0.68 -14.20
N PRO A 75 -25.37 -0.73 -15.49
CA PRO A 75 -25.89 0.44 -16.18
C PRO A 75 -27.03 1.05 -15.36
N VAL A 76 -26.81 2.25 -14.84
CA VAL A 76 -27.86 3.06 -14.22
C VAL A 76 -28.78 3.51 -15.34
N TRP A 77 -29.89 2.80 -15.52
CA TRP A 77 -30.97 3.23 -16.40
C TRP A 77 -31.63 4.47 -15.79
N SER A 78 -31.11 5.65 -16.14
CA SER A 78 -31.72 6.92 -15.81
C SER A 78 -32.98 7.07 -16.67
N ARG A 79 -34.15 6.70 -16.13
CA ARG A 79 -35.44 7.13 -16.70
C ARG A 79 -35.56 8.63 -16.48
N LYS A 80 -35.22 9.45 -17.47
CA LYS A 80 -35.65 10.84 -17.51
C LYS A 80 -36.81 11.04 -18.50
N ALA A 81 -37.87 11.61 -17.93
CA ALA A 81 -38.85 12.53 -18.49
C ALA A 81 -39.94 12.00 -19.43
N THR A 82 -41.17 11.97 -18.92
CA THR A 82 -42.38 12.22 -19.71
C THR A 82 -42.95 13.58 -19.31
N PRO A 83 -43.07 14.55 -20.22
CA PRO A 83 -43.90 15.72 -20.02
C PRO A 83 -45.36 15.38 -20.43
N SER A 84 -46.32 15.78 -19.60
CA SER A 84 -47.72 15.97 -19.97
C SER A 84 -48.30 17.09 -19.13
#